data_AF-A0AAN1PMI5-F1
#
_entry.id   AF-A0AAN1PMI5-F1
#
_cell.length_a   1.000
_cell.length_b   1.000
_cell.length_c   1.000
_cell.angle_alpha   90.00
_cell.angle_beta   90.00
_cell.angle_gamma   90.00
#
_symmetry.space_group_name_H-M   'P 1'
#
loop_
_entity.id
_entity.type
_entity.pdbx_description
1 polymer ?
#
loop_
_entity_poly.entity_id
_entity_poly.type
_entity_poly.pdbx_seq_one_letter_code
_entity_poly.pdbx_strand_id
1 'polypeptide(L)'
;MLVKAKGKTPQRPSSDNIRKKYTTLALPFCALCYKRVNQSPYYCRDHHSSRNALAYKKATRRLVSAVYRYSNDKSEKRNLNDYKRGDLTLTAELLYRWLALFSVQPRMAIGWLNHVDQTEPDWTGYAKVILEFSKIHYPKAYEMIKDLEINRASYEIWIVEIARSLGGEIEGNLWRLKDADIWLETSSNMQKSLTLLNCISRYEAFMVVCSFPIETGVIKGTNVDIEKRDRLKALLEERKVNPNITMNEIAKTLGISRTAVYKLKNKIC
;
A
#
# COMPACT_ATOMS: atom_id res chain seq x y z
N MET A 1 25.94 11.58 1.59
CA MET A 1 26.23 10.15 1.82
C MET A 1 24.93 9.35 1.85
N LEU A 2 24.64 8.55 0.83
CA LEU A 2 23.45 7.70 0.75
C LEU A 2 23.75 6.37 1.46
N VAL A 3 23.24 6.21 2.68
CA VAL A 3 23.32 4.96 3.44
C VAL A 3 22.44 3.92 2.73
N LYS A 4 23.07 2.95 2.07
CA LYS A 4 22.40 1.75 1.57
C LYS A 4 21.88 0.98 2.80
N ALA A 5 20.59 1.08 3.08
CA ALA A 5 19.92 0.16 4.00
C ALA A 5 19.96 -1.23 3.36
N LYS A 6 20.96 -2.04 3.73
CA LYS A 6 20.91 -3.50 3.57
C LYS A 6 19.89 -4.03 4.59
N GLY A 7 18.61 -3.71 4.38
CA GLY A 7 17.54 -4.42 5.05
C GLY A 7 17.65 -5.88 4.62
N LYS A 8 17.93 -6.77 5.58
CA LYS A 8 17.90 -8.21 5.36
C LYS A 8 16.61 -8.54 4.61
N THR A 9 16.72 -9.26 3.50
CA THR A 9 15.57 -9.81 2.78
C THR A 9 14.63 -10.43 3.83
N PRO A 10 13.30 -10.15 3.81
CA PRO A 10 12.40 -10.74 4.78
C PRO A 10 12.61 -12.25 4.73
N GLN A 11 13.18 -12.80 5.80
CA GLN A 11 13.26 -14.24 5.95
C GLN A 11 11.81 -14.74 5.93
N ARG A 12 11.60 -15.91 5.31
CA ARG A 12 10.32 -16.62 5.40
C ARG A 12 9.83 -16.50 6.84
N PRO A 13 8.55 -16.18 7.10
CA PRO A 13 8.04 -16.38 8.44
C PRO A 13 8.30 -17.85 8.74
N SER A 14 9.17 -18.07 9.73
CA SER A 14 9.25 -19.31 10.49
C SER A 14 7.81 -19.78 10.68
N SER A 15 7.53 -21.00 10.26
CA SER A 15 6.33 -21.70 10.70
C SER A 15 6.42 -21.80 12.22
N ASP A 16 5.96 -20.75 12.91
CA ASP A 16 5.82 -20.70 14.36
C ASP A 16 4.73 -21.72 14.74
N ASN A 17 5.13 -22.99 14.81
CA ASN A 17 4.40 -24.07 15.45
C ASN A 17 4.46 -23.96 16.99
N ILE A 18 4.60 -22.74 17.50
CA ILE A 18 4.59 -22.45 18.93
C ILE A 18 3.83 -21.14 19.09
N ARG A 19 2.53 -21.20 19.38
CA ARG A 19 1.81 -20.07 19.98
C ARG A 19 0.52 -20.54 20.64
N LYS A 20 0.47 -20.29 21.95
CA LYS A 20 -0.75 -20.23 22.77
C LYS A 20 -1.86 -19.53 21.97
N LYS A 21 -3.09 -20.07 22.04
CA LYS A 21 -4.32 -19.53 21.42
C LYS A 21 -4.66 -18.15 22.00
N TYR A 22 -3.92 -17.12 21.63
CA TYR A 22 -4.44 -15.75 21.64
C TYR A 22 -5.09 -15.56 20.27
N THR A 23 -6.42 -15.39 20.26
CA THR A 23 -7.15 -14.95 19.07
C THR A 23 -6.49 -13.67 18.57
N THR A 24 -5.81 -13.78 17.42
CA THR A 24 -5.17 -12.64 16.80
C THR A 24 -6.27 -11.66 16.38
N LEU A 25 -6.38 -10.52 17.07
CA LEU A 25 -7.33 -9.47 16.71
C LEU A 25 -7.02 -9.01 15.28
N ALA A 26 -7.95 -9.28 14.37
CA ALA A 26 -7.84 -8.88 12.99
C ALA A 26 -7.96 -7.36 12.88
N LEU A 27 -7.17 -6.74 12.02
CA LEU A 27 -7.37 -5.34 11.65
C LEU A 27 -8.67 -5.23 10.84
N PRO A 28 -9.47 -4.17 11.03
CA PRO A 28 -10.72 -4.00 10.27
C PRO A 28 -10.43 -3.79 8.77
N PHE A 29 -9.31 -3.11 8.48
CA PHE A 29 -8.83 -2.82 7.13
C PHE A 29 -7.39 -3.31 6.94
N CYS A 30 -7.02 -3.52 5.68
CA CYS A 30 -5.67 -3.91 5.30
C CYS A 30 -4.64 -2.91 5.85
N ALA A 31 -3.57 -3.40 6.47
CA ALA A 31 -2.49 -2.56 6.98
C ALA A 31 -1.89 -1.58 5.95
N LEU A 32 -2.00 -1.88 4.66
CA LEU A 32 -1.39 -1.14 3.56
C LEU A 32 -2.38 -0.33 2.71
N CYS A 33 -3.70 -0.46 2.92
CA CYS A 33 -4.71 0.32 2.19
C CYS A 33 -6.04 0.45 2.96
N TYR A 34 -7.09 0.88 2.27
CA TYR A 34 -8.43 1.08 2.82
C TYR A 34 -9.33 -0.16 2.75
N LYS A 35 -8.99 -1.16 1.92
CA LYS A 35 -9.83 -2.34 1.70
C LYS A 35 -9.94 -3.20 2.97
N ARG A 36 -11.11 -3.79 3.22
CA ARG A 36 -11.35 -4.79 4.27
C ARG A 36 -10.33 -5.92 4.20
N VAL A 37 -9.91 -6.43 5.36
CA VAL A 37 -9.08 -7.65 5.40
C VAL A 37 -9.89 -8.85 4.90
N ASN A 38 -9.24 -9.75 4.15
CA ASN A 38 -9.90 -10.93 3.58
C ASN A 38 -8.92 -12.11 3.58
N GLN A 39 -9.30 -13.23 4.19
CA GLN A 39 -8.49 -14.46 4.32
C GLN A 39 -7.10 -14.25 4.98
N SER A 40 -6.88 -13.11 5.62
CA SER A 40 -5.72 -12.76 6.43
C SER A 40 -6.19 -11.84 7.56
N PRO A 41 -5.62 -11.93 8.78
CA PRO A 41 -5.98 -11.02 9.86
C PRO A 41 -5.55 -9.57 9.61
N TYR A 42 -4.66 -9.32 8.64
CA TYR A 42 -4.01 -8.01 8.50
C TYR A 42 -4.05 -7.42 7.10
N TYR A 43 -4.27 -8.23 6.06
CA TYR A 43 -4.13 -7.79 4.68
C TYR A 43 -5.38 -8.12 3.86
N CYS A 44 -5.69 -7.27 2.90
CA CYS A 44 -6.65 -7.60 1.85
C CYS A 44 -6.01 -8.58 0.86
N ARG A 45 -6.82 -9.11 -0.06
CA ARG A 45 -6.39 -10.04 -1.10
C ARG A 45 -5.21 -9.49 -1.93
N ASP A 46 -5.23 -8.20 -2.24
CA ASP A 46 -4.24 -7.56 -3.12
C ASP A 46 -2.89 -7.35 -2.43
N HIS A 47 -2.87 -7.28 -1.10
CA HIS A 47 -1.67 -7.03 -0.29
C HIS A 47 -1.27 -8.23 0.58
N HIS A 48 -1.79 -9.42 0.28
CA HIS A 48 -1.43 -10.61 1.03
C HIS A 48 0.06 -10.92 0.87
N SER A 49 0.79 -11.02 1.99
CA SER A 49 2.26 -11.15 2.02
C SER A 49 2.79 -12.38 1.26
N SER A 50 2.10 -13.52 1.35
CA SER A 50 2.45 -14.74 0.60
C SER A 50 1.84 -14.81 -0.80
N ARG A 51 0.53 -14.57 -0.94
CA ARG A 51 -0.21 -14.77 -2.20
C ARG A 51 0.06 -13.66 -3.23
N ASN A 52 0.37 -12.45 -2.79
CA ASN A 52 0.74 -11.34 -3.66
C ASN A 52 1.98 -10.61 -3.13
N ALA A 53 3.06 -11.37 -2.95
CA ALA A 53 4.29 -10.88 -2.33
C ALA A 53 4.91 -9.66 -3.05
N LEU A 54 4.74 -9.55 -4.37
CA LEU A 54 5.25 -8.42 -5.14
C LEU A 54 4.47 -7.13 -4.82
N ALA A 55 3.13 -7.18 -4.87
CA ALA A 55 2.30 -6.03 -4.53
C ALA A 55 2.49 -5.62 -3.07
N TYR A 56 2.53 -6.60 -2.15
CA TYR A 56 2.88 -6.37 -0.75
C TYR A 56 4.21 -5.61 -0.60
N LYS A 57 5.31 -6.13 -1.19
CA LYS A 57 6.63 -5.48 -1.10
C LYS A 57 6.63 -4.07 -1.70
N LYS A 58 5.91 -3.86 -2.81
CA LYS A 58 5.80 -2.55 -3.47
C LYS A 58 5.06 -1.56 -2.56
N ALA A 59 3.91 -1.93 -2.03
CA ALA A 59 3.11 -1.11 -1.12
C ALA A 59 3.88 -0.79 0.18
N THR A 60 4.51 -1.80 0.79
CA THR A 60 5.33 -1.60 2.00
C THR A 60 6.49 -0.65 1.76
N ARG A 61 7.26 -0.81 0.67
CA ARG A 61 8.36 0.11 0.34
C ARG A 61 7.86 1.53 0.12
N ARG A 62 6.71 1.67 -0.54
CA ARG A 62 6.09 2.97 -0.79
C ARG A 62 5.73 3.65 0.52
N LEU A 63 5.06 2.95 1.44
CA LEU A 63 4.68 3.49 2.73
C LEU A 63 5.91 3.85 3.59
N VAL A 64 6.91 2.96 3.67
CA VAL A 64 8.17 3.24 4.38
C VAL A 64 8.85 4.50 3.82
N SER A 65 8.89 4.64 2.50
CA SER A 65 9.45 5.82 1.85
C SER A 65 8.62 7.08 2.15
N ALA A 66 7.29 6.96 2.18
CA ALA A 66 6.42 8.07 2.51
C ALA A 66 6.66 8.56 3.94
N VAL A 67 6.73 7.64 4.92
CA VAL A 67 7.03 7.97 6.31
C VAL A 67 8.40 8.64 6.44
N TYR A 68 9.40 8.13 5.73
CA TYR A 68 10.74 8.70 5.76
C TYR A 68 10.79 10.16 5.29
N ARG A 69 10.09 10.47 4.20
CA ARG A 69 10.24 11.73 3.47
C ARG A 69 9.23 12.80 3.88
N TYR A 70 8.00 12.38 4.18
CA TYR A 70 6.86 13.28 4.27
C TYR A 70 6.17 13.27 5.64
N SER A 71 6.49 12.32 6.53
CA SER A 71 5.95 12.38 7.90
C SER A 71 6.64 13.47 8.71
N ASN A 72 5.88 14.16 9.55
CA ASN A 72 6.39 15.08 10.57
C ASN A 72 6.35 14.49 11.97
N ASP A 73 5.87 13.25 12.13
CA ASP A 73 5.78 12.59 13.43
C ASP A 73 7.18 12.14 13.92
N LYS A 74 7.67 12.78 14.98
CA LYS A 74 8.99 12.50 15.57
C LYS A 74 9.08 11.07 16.12
N SER A 75 8.00 10.56 16.70
CA SER A 75 7.96 9.21 17.27
C SER A 75 8.04 8.16 16.17
N GLU A 76 7.33 8.37 15.06
CA GLU A 76 7.34 7.43 13.95
C GLU A 76 8.62 7.52 13.11
N LYS A 77 9.27 8.70 13.07
CA LYS A 77 10.65 8.82 12.56
C LYS A 77 11.64 8.01 13.40
N ARG A 78 11.47 7.95 14.72
CA ARG A 78 12.29 7.10 15.60
C ARG A 78 12.06 5.62 15.29
N ASN A 79 10.80 5.18 15.23
CA ASN A 79 10.45 3.79 14.87
C ASN A 79 11.02 3.39 13.51
N LEU A 80 11.00 4.30 12.53
CA LEU A 80 11.61 4.07 11.22
C LEU A 80 13.14 3.90 11.30
N ASN A 81 13.83 4.68 12.14
CA ASN A 81 15.27 4.54 12.33
C ASN A 81 15.63 3.23 13.04
N ASP A 82 14.84 2.83 14.03
CA ASP A 82 14.98 1.53 14.72
C ASP A 82 14.80 0.38 13.73
N TYR A 83 13.79 0.46 12.85
CA TYR A 83 13.60 -0.52 11.77
C TYR A 83 14.81 -0.57 10.81
N LYS A 84 15.37 0.58 10.43
CA LYS A 84 16.55 0.64 9.55
C LYS A 84 17.80 0.03 10.18
N ARG A 85 17.93 0.12 11.51
CA ARG A 85 19.01 -0.50 12.30
C ARG A 85 18.79 -2.00 12.54
N GLY A 86 17.54 -2.46 12.40
CA GLY A 86 17.15 -3.84 12.70
C GLY A 86 16.69 -4.04 14.15
N ASP A 87 16.57 -2.96 14.93
CA ASP A 87 16.13 -2.97 16.32
C ASP A 87 14.60 -3.12 16.44
N LEU A 88 13.88 -2.89 15.33
CA LEU A 88 12.42 -2.99 15.26
C LEU A 88 11.99 -3.83 14.06
N THR A 89 11.00 -4.70 14.27
CA THR A 89 10.38 -5.50 13.21
C THR A 89 9.19 -4.75 12.61
N LEU A 90 9.08 -4.74 11.28
CA LEU A 90 7.98 -4.10 10.58
C LEU A 90 6.71 -4.96 10.66
N THR A 91 5.87 -4.69 11.67
CA THR A 91 4.60 -5.40 11.90
C THR A 91 3.44 -4.82 11.08
N ALA A 92 2.37 -5.58 10.92
CA ALA A 92 1.14 -5.11 10.29
C ALA A 92 0.51 -3.92 11.04
N GLU A 93 0.54 -3.95 12.38
CA GLU A 93 0.05 -2.84 13.21
C GLU A 93 0.84 -1.57 12.98
N LEU A 94 2.17 -1.66 12.90
CA LEU A 94 3.02 -0.51 12.62
C LEU A 94 2.71 0.08 11.24
N LEU A 95 2.56 -0.78 10.22
CA LEU A 95 2.16 -0.35 8.88
C LEU A 95 0.77 0.30 8.88
N TYR A 96 -0.18 -0.27 9.62
CA TYR A 96 -1.53 0.26 9.75
C TYR A 96 -1.54 1.67 10.35
N ARG A 97 -0.75 1.90 11.41
CA ARG A 97 -0.55 3.22 12.04
C ARG A 97 0.18 4.18 11.13
N TRP A 98 1.23 3.72 10.44
CA TRP A 98 2.00 4.55 9.52
C TRP A 98 1.17 5.08 8.37
N LEU A 99 0.23 4.29 7.83
CA LEU A 99 -0.67 4.79 6.81
C LEU A 99 -1.54 5.93 7.34
N ALA A 100 -2.02 5.82 8.58
CA ALA A 100 -2.87 6.83 9.22
C ALA A 100 -2.18 8.19 9.44
N LEU A 101 -0.86 8.28 9.29
CA LEU A 101 -0.13 9.56 9.36
C LEU A 101 -0.44 10.50 8.19
N PHE A 102 -1.02 9.98 7.10
CA PHE A 102 -1.22 10.71 5.84
C PHE A 102 -2.67 11.15 5.63
N SER A 103 -3.49 11.17 6.68
CA SER A 103 -4.87 11.64 6.64
C SER A 103 -5.30 12.15 8.00
N VAL A 104 -6.29 13.04 8.03
CA VAL A 104 -6.93 13.51 9.26
C VAL A 104 -7.61 12.34 9.96
N GLN A 105 -7.50 12.27 11.29
CA GLN A 105 -8.07 11.16 12.04
C GLN A 105 -9.59 11.28 12.18
N PRO A 106 -10.36 10.19 11.97
CA PRO A 106 -11.83 10.20 12.05
C PRO A 106 -12.41 10.73 13.36
N ARG A 107 -11.66 10.59 14.47
CA ARG A 107 -12.08 11.10 15.79
C ARG A 107 -12.35 12.61 15.82
N MET A 108 -11.79 13.36 14.87
CA MET A 108 -12.05 14.79 14.75
C MET A 108 -13.50 15.10 14.33
N ALA A 109 -14.20 14.14 13.72
CA ALA A 109 -15.61 14.28 13.37
C ALA A 109 -16.56 14.03 14.56
N ILE A 110 -16.09 13.50 15.69
CA ILE A 110 -16.96 13.11 16.83
C ILE A 110 -17.84 14.27 17.31
N GLY A 111 -17.28 15.48 17.40
CA GLY A 111 -18.07 16.65 17.81
C GLY A 111 -19.23 16.97 16.85
N TRP A 112 -19.01 16.77 15.55
CA TRP A 112 -20.01 17.03 14.51
C TRP A 112 -21.09 15.96 14.53
N LEU A 113 -20.69 14.70 14.70
CA LEU A 113 -21.60 13.56 14.81
C LEU A 113 -22.43 13.63 16.10
N ASN A 114 -21.83 14.03 17.23
CA ASN A 114 -22.55 14.24 18.50
C ASN A 114 -23.59 15.35 18.39
N HIS A 115 -23.31 16.40 17.63
CA HIS A 115 -24.29 17.47 17.39
C HIS A 115 -25.52 16.92 16.66
N VAL A 116 -25.31 16.17 15.57
CA VAL A 116 -26.40 15.50 14.83
C VAL A 116 -27.17 14.51 15.71
N ASP A 117 -26.47 13.70 16.51
CA ASP A 117 -27.07 12.75 17.46
C ASP A 117 -28.06 13.42 18.42
N GLN A 118 -27.82 14.69 18.77
CA GLN A 118 -28.66 15.48 19.68
C GLN A 118 -29.77 16.26 18.97
N THR A 119 -29.55 16.74 17.74
CA THR A 119 -30.46 17.67 17.06
C THR A 119 -31.29 17.03 15.95
N GLU A 120 -30.75 16.06 15.23
CA GLU A 120 -31.38 15.39 14.09
C GLU A 120 -30.80 13.97 13.97
N PRO A 121 -31.18 13.02 14.86
CA PRO A 121 -30.58 11.67 14.92
C PRO A 121 -30.94 10.77 13.73
N ASP A 122 -31.55 11.33 12.68
CA ASP A 122 -31.80 10.64 11.43
C ASP A 122 -30.49 10.38 10.68
N TRP A 123 -30.42 9.23 10.03
CA TRP A 123 -29.20 8.79 9.34
C TRP A 123 -28.77 9.75 8.22
N THR A 124 -29.71 10.49 7.61
CA THR A 124 -29.39 11.47 6.58
C THR A 124 -28.59 12.64 7.15
N GLY A 125 -28.80 13.01 8.42
CA GLY A 125 -27.99 13.99 9.14
C GLY A 125 -26.52 13.55 9.25
N TYR A 126 -26.29 12.29 9.63
CA TYR A 126 -24.94 11.73 9.69
C TYR A 126 -24.29 11.65 8.30
N ALA A 127 -25.06 11.27 7.27
CA ALA A 127 -24.57 11.23 5.89
C ALA A 127 -24.11 12.61 5.41
N LYS A 128 -24.88 13.68 5.68
CA LYS A 128 -24.50 15.07 5.38
C LYS A 128 -23.20 15.45 6.09
N VAL A 129 -23.07 15.15 7.39
CA VAL A 129 -21.84 15.41 8.16
C VAL A 129 -20.64 14.66 7.58
N ILE A 130 -20.80 13.39 7.22
CA ILE A 130 -19.72 12.60 6.63
C ILE A 130 -19.26 13.21 5.31
N LEU A 131 -20.18 13.65 4.45
CA LEU A 131 -19.83 14.28 3.18
C LEU A 131 -19.15 15.63 3.38
N GLU A 132 -19.67 16.51 4.24
CA GLU A 132 -19.04 17.81 4.54
C GLU A 132 -17.67 17.64 5.20
N PHE A 133 -17.54 16.72 6.16
CA PHE A 133 -16.26 16.43 6.79
C PHE A 133 -15.25 15.88 5.76
N SER A 134 -15.70 14.99 4.86
CA SER A 134 -14.86 14.42 3.80
C SER A 134 -14.44 15.47 2.78
N LYS A 135 -15.32 16.40 2.41
CA LYS A 135 -15.00 17.51 1.52
C LYS A 135 -13.87 18.37 2.06
N ILE A 136 -13.87 18.64 3.36
CA ILE A 136 -12.86 19.48 4.02
C ILE A 136 -11.54 18.72 4.23
N HIS A 137 -11.61 17.47 4.71
CA HIS A 137 -10.44 16.76 5.22
C HIS A 137 -9.93 15.62 4.35
N TYR A 138 -10.76 15.08 3.46
CA TYR A 138 -10.50 13.91 2.63
C TYR A 138 -10.78 14.17 1.15
N PRO A 139 -10.13 15.17 0.51
CA PRO A 139 -10.49 15.63 -0.83
C PRO A 139 -10.38 14.53 -1.90
N LYS A 140 -9.39 13.64 -1.85
CA LYS A 140 -9.26 12.55 -2.83
C LYS A 140 -10.37 11.51 -2.65
N ALA A 141 -10.80 11.26 -1.41
CA ALA A 141 -11.92 10.38 -1.13
C ALA A 141 -13.26 11.04 -1.52
N TYR A 142 -13.43 12.33 -1.21
CA TYR A 142 -14.63 13.12 -1.51
C TYR A 142 -14.93 13.12 -3.01
N GLU A 143 -13.93 13.28 -3.87
CA GLU A 143 -14.11 13.22 -5.33
C GLU A 143 -14.77 11.91 -5.81
N MET A 144 -14.59 10.81 -5.08
CA MET A 144 -15.20 9.52 -5.42
C MET A 144 -16.65 9.39 -4.95
N ILE A 145 -17.07 10.21 -3.99
CA ILE A 145 -18.34 10.03 -3.25
C ILE A 145 -19.29 11.23 -3.34
N LYS A 146 -18.83 12.37 -3.87
CA LYS A 146 -19.57 13.65 -3.90
C LYS A 146 -20.91 13.59 -4.64
N ASP A 147 -21.01 12.72 -5.65
CA ASP A 147 -22.21 12.61 -6.50
C ASP A 147 -23.19 11.54 -5.97
N LEU A 148 -22.91 10.93 -4.81
CA LEU A 148 -23.81 9.96 -4.21
C LEU A 148 -24.97 10.68 -3.52
N GLU A 149 -26.15 10.60 -4.13
CA GLU A 149 -27.37 11.15 -3.55
C GLU A 149 -27.66 10.58 -2.16
N ILE A 150 -27.97 11.49 -1.24
CA ILE A 150 -28.51 11.18 0.10
C ILE A 150 -30.04 10.98 -0.04
N ASN A 151 -30.45 10.11 -0.96
CA ASN A 151 -31.85 9.76 -1.26
C ASN A 151 -31.99 8.24 -1.45
N ARG A 152 -31.19 7.45 -0.72
CA ARG A 152 -31.28 5.98 -0.81
C ARG A 152 -32.13 5.41 0.31
N ALA A 153 -32.71 4.23 0.04
CA ALA A 153 -33.70 3.57 0.88
C ALA A 153 -33.29 3.29 2.34
N SER A 154 -31.99 3.21 2.66
CA SER A 154 -31.50 3.11 4.05
C SER A 154 -30.04 3.56 4.20
N TYR A 155 -29.61 3.73 5.46
CA TYR A 155 -28.23 4.11 5.76
C TYR A 155 -27.21 3.03 5.35
N GLU A 156 -27.54 1.77 5.58
CA GLU A 156 -26.69 0.62 5.29
C GLU A 156 -26.44 0.50 3.80
N ILE A 157 -27.47 0.72 2.98
CA ILE A 157 -27.35 0.78 1.52
C ILE A 157 -26.42 1.93 1.15
N TRP A 158 -26.62 3.12 1.71
CA TRP A 158 -25.75 4.26 1.41
C TRP A 158 -24.29 4.02 1.80
N ILE A 159 -24.01 3.40 2.95
CA ILE A 159 -22.66 3.00 3.39
C ILE A 159 -22.01 2.02 2.40
N VAL A 160 -22.75 1.01 1.94
CA VAL A 160 -22.25 0.03 0.95
C VAL A 160 -21.91 0.72 -0.37
N GLU A 161 -22.67 1.73 -0.77
CA GLU A 161 -22.44 2.49 -2.00
C GLU A 161 -21.20 3.37 -1.91
N ILE A 162 -20.95 3.99 -0.76
CA ILE A 162 -19.69 4.68 -0.48
C ILE A 162 -18.51 3.70 -0.63
N ALA A 163 -18.59 2.53 0.01
CA ALA A 163 -17.55 1.51 -0.10
C ALA A 163 -17.34 1.03 -1.54
N ARG A 164 -18.42 0.88 -2.31
CA ARG A 164 -18.38 0.54 -3.74
C ARG A 164 -17.72 1.64 -4.57
N SER A 165 -18.02 2.91 -4.33
CA SER A 165 -17.37 4.02 -5.04
C SER A 165 -15.86 4.08 -4.77
N LEU A 166 -15.42 3.74 -3.55
CA LEU A 166 -14.00 3.73 -3.20
C LEU A 166 -13.26 2.49 -3.71
N GLY A 167 -13.88 1.30 -3.66
CA GLY A 167 -13.19 0.01 -3.86
C GLY A 167 -13.72 -0.87 -4.97
N GLY A 168 -14.74 -0.41 -5.71
CA GLY A 168 -15.48 -1.18 -6.70
C GLY A 168 -16.39 -2.24 -6.08
N GLU A 169 -16.96 -3.08 -6.95
CA GLU A 169 -17.97 -4.08 -6.58
C GLU A 169 -17.49 -5.09 -5.54
N ILE A 170 -16.20 -5.42 -5.53
CA ILE A 170 -15.62 -6.35 -4.55
C ILE A 170 -15.69 -5.76 -3.14
N GLU A 171 -15.37 -4.47 -2.98
CA GLU A 171 -15.40 -3.83 -1.67
C GLU A 171 -16.83 -3.63 -1.20
N GLY A 172 -17.74 -3.17 -2.08
CA GLY A 172 -19.16 -3.08 -1.77
C GLY A 172 -19.75 -4.41 -1.29
N ASN A 173 -19.41 -5.52 -1.96
CA ASN A 173 -19.82 -6.86 -1.53
C ASN A 173 -19.23 -7.29 -0.19
N LEU A 174 -17.96 -6.95 0.09
CA LEU A 174 -17.36 -7.26 1.39
C LEU A 174 -18.06 -6.49 2.52
N TRP A 175 -18.42 -5.23 2.31
CA TRP A 175 -19.15 -4.45 3.30
C TRP A 175 -20.56 -4.98 3.54
N ARG A 176 -21.24 -5.40 2.47
CA ARG A 176 -22.60 -5.96 2.54
C ARG A 176 -22.67 -7.34 3.18
N LEU A 177 -21.64 -8.18 3.02
CA LEU A 177 -21.72 -9.60 3.38
C LEU A 177 -20.85 -9.98 4.58
N LYS A 178 -19.71 -9.33 4.79
CA LYS A 178 -18.74 -9.76 5.79
C LYS A 178 -18.94 -9.02 7.11
N ASP A 179 -19.40 -9.75 8.13
CA ASP A 179 -19.68 -9.23 9.47
C ASP A 179 -20.73 -8.09 9.43
N ALA A 180 -21.62 -8.11 8.44
CA ALA A 180 -22.59 -7.04 8.21
C ALA A 180 -23.61 -6.94 9.35
N ASP A 181 -23.98 -8.07 9.95
CA ASP A 181 -24.78 -8.18 11.16
C ASP A 181 -24.19 -7.33 12.31
N ILE A 182 -22.86 -7.33 12.46
CA ILE A 182 -22.17 -6.61 13.51
C ILE A 182 -22.14 -5.09 13.23
N TRP A 183 -21.69 -4.68 12.04
CA TRP A 183 -21.36 -3.27 11.79
C TRP A 183 -22.45 -2.48 11.04
N LEU A 184 -23.35 -3.16 10.33
CA LEU A 184 -24.45 -2.54 9.58
C LEU A 184 -25.81 -2.77 10.24
N GLU A 185 -26.09 -3.96 10.81
CA GLU A 185 -27.42 -4.22 11.35
C GLU A 185 -27.54 -3.78 12.81
N THR A 186 -26.61 -4.20 13.67
CA THR A 186 -26.70 -3.99 15.12
C THR A 186 -26.03 -2.71 15.64
N SER A 187 -25.16 -2.10 14.84
CA SER A 187 -24.44 -0.87 15.23
C SER A 187 -25.32 0.38 15.17
N SER A 188 -25.08 1.33 16.08
CA SER A 188 -25.73 2.65 16.06
C SER A 188 -25.28 3.50 14.86
N ASN A 189 -26.05 4.54 14.52
CA ASN A 189 -25.67 5.47 13.45
C ASN A 189 -24.30 6.13 13.70
N MET A 190 -23.98 6.45 14.95
CA MET A 190 -22.66 6.92 15.36
C MET A 190 -21.55 5.89 15.07
N GLN A 191 -21.75 4.62 15.45
CA GLN A 191 -20.78 3.55 15.22
C GLN A 191 -20.56 3.28 13.74
N LYS A 192 -21.65 3.26 12.95
CA LYS A 192 -21.63 3.18 11.49
C LYS A 192 -20.85 4.34 10.87
N SER A 193 -21.13 5.57 11.31
CA SER A 193 -20.47 6.79 10.85
C SER A 193 -18.96 6.75 11.07
N LEU A 194 -18.54 6.42 12.29
CA LEU A 194 -17.11 6.35 12.65
C LEU A 194 -16.39 5.23 11.88
N THR A 195 -17.06 4.10 11.66
CA THR A 195 -16.52 2.99 10.86
C THR A 195 -16.34 3.40 9.40
N LEU A 196 -17.33 4.07 8.81
CA LEU A 196 -17.26 4.57 7.45
C LEU A 196 -16.18 5.66 7.30
N LEU A 197 -16.13 6.63 8.22
CA LEU A 197 -15.10 7.68 8.22
C LEU A 197 -13.69 7.10 8.34
N ASN A 198 -13.52 5.99 9.08
CA ASN A 198 -12.23 5.28 9.12
C ASN A 198 -11.86 4.71 7.74
N CYS A 199 -12.82 4.12 7.02
CA CYS A 199 -12.60 3.67 5.65
C CYS A 199 -12.23 4.83 4.71
N ILE A 200 -13.00 5.93 4.74
CA ILE A 200 -12.76 7.12 3.92
C ILE A 200 -11.40 7.74 4.23
N SER A 201 -11.07 7.93 5.50
CA SER A 201 -9.76 8.44 5.97
C SER A 201 -8.60 7.56 5.48
N ARG A 202 -8.75 6.23 5.53
CA ARG A 202 -7.74 5.30 5.01
C ARG A 202 -7.62 5.34 3.49
N TYR A 203 -8.72 5.56 2.77
CA TYR A 203 -8.68 5.75 1.32
C TYR A 203 -7.89 7.01 0.99
N GLU A 204 -8.19 8.12 1.66
CA GLU A 204 -7.46 9.38 1.52
C GLU A 204 -5.95 9.15 1.75
N ALA A 205 -5.59 8.57 2.90
CA ALA A 205 -4.20 8.30 3.24
C ALA A 205 -3.49 7.45 2.20
N PHE A 206 -4.16 6.40 1.70
CA PHE A 206 -3.63 5.53 0.67
C PHE A 206 -3.40 6.29 -0.64
N MET A 207 -4.33 7.14 -1.05
CA MET A 207 -4.22 7.93 -2.27
C MET A 207 -3.17 9.04 -2.14
N VAL A 208 -3.02 9.66 -0.97
CA VAL A 208 -1.91 10.59 -0.67
C VAL A 208 -0.57 9.88 -0.79
N VAL A 209 -0.38 8.73 -0.13
CA VAL A 209 0.85 7.93 -0.25
C VAL A 209 1.12 7.49 -1.69
N CYS A 210 0.06 7.16 -2.44
CA CYS A 210 0.15 6.79 -3.86
C CYS A 210 0.46 7.98 -4.78
N SER A 211 0.24 9.21 -4.34
CA SER A 211 0.56 10.42 -5.10
C SER A 211 2.01 10.88 -4.95
N PHE A 212 2.70 10.47 -3.88
CA PHE A 212 4.10 10.85 -3.69
C PHE A 212 5.01 10.30 -4.79
N PRO A 213 5.98 11.08 -5.29
CA PRO A 213 6.89 10.63 -6.32
C PRO A 213 7.69 9.41 -5.84
N ILE A 214 7.75 8.39 -6.68
CA ILE A 214 8.64 7.25 -6.46
C ILE A 214 10.00 7.67 -7.01
N GLU A 215 10.87 8.18 -6.15
CA GLU A 215 12.28 8.20 -6.48
C GLU A 215 12.81 6.77 -6.46
N THR A 216 12.72 6.10 -7.61
CA THR A 216 13.63 5.01 -7.89
C THR A 216 15.01 5.64 -7.94
N GLY A 217 15.75 5.56 -6.82
CA GLY A 217 17.17 5.89 -6.85
C GLY A 217 17.77 5.20 -8.07
N VAL A 218 18.54 5.96 -8.87
CA VAL A 218 19.23 5.46 -10.07
C VAL A 218 19.68 4.05 -9.76
N ILE A 219 19.11 3.07 -10.46
CA ILE A 219 19.48 1.67 -10.28
C ILE A 219 20.97 1.62 -10.63
N LYS A 220 21.83 1.69 -9.61
CA LYS A 220 23.27 1.47 -9.74
C LYS A 220 23.40 0.03 -10.23
N GLY A 221 23.44 -0.14 -11.55
CA GLY A 221 23.42 -1.42 -12.24
C GLY A 221 22.61 -1.48 -13.54
N THR A 222 21.75 -0.50 -13.86
CA THR A 222 21.08 -0.39 -15.17
C THR A 222 21.32 0.94 -15.86
N ASN A 223 22.52 1.49 -15.74
CA ASN A 223 23.12 1.94 -16.99
C ASN A 223 23.51 0.64 -17.70
N VAL A 224 22.57 0.12 -18.49
CA VAL A 224 22.97 -0.70 -19.62
C VAL A 224 23.96 0.20 -20.33
N ASP A 225 25.23 -0.16 -20.25
CA ASP A 225 26.28 0.55 -20.93
C ASP A 225 26.01 0.31 -22.43
N ILE A 226 25.20 1.19 -23.03
CA ILE A 226 24.64 1.07 -24.38
C ILE A 226 25.81 0.86 -25.35
N GLU A 227 26.88 1.63 -25.14
CA GLU A 227 28.14 1.52 -25.87
C GLU A 227 28.75 0.11 -25.75
N LYS A 228 28.85 -0.47 -24.55
CA LYS A 228 29.34 -1.85 -24.40
C LYS A 228 28.41 -2.89 -25.04
N ARG A 229 27.10 -2.66 -25.06
CA ARG A 229 26.14 -3.56 -25.72
C ARG A 229 26.27 -3.50 -27.24
N ASP A 230 26.41 -2.31 -27.80
CA ASP A 230 26.54 -2.12 -29.24
C ASP A 230 27.90 -2.62 -29.73
N ARG A 231 28.96 -2.40 -28.94
CA ARG A 231 30.29 -2.98 -29.21
C ARG A 231 30.30 -4.50 -29.12
N LEU A 232 29.55 -5.09 -28.17
CA LEU A 232 29.35 -6.54 -28.11
C LEU A 232 28.59 -7.07 -29.33
N LYS A 233 27.55 -6.37 -29.80
CA LYS A 233 26.83 -6.76 -31.03
C LYS A 233 27.76 -6.76 -32.24
N ALA A 234 28.54 -5.70 -32.44
CA ALA A 234 29.51 -5.60 -33.54
C ALA A 234 30.51 -6.77 -33.51
N LEU A 235 31.10 -7.06 -32.35
CA LEU A 235 32.04 -8.18 -32.19
C LEU A 235 31.39 -9.57 -32.40
N LEU A 236 30.10 -9.73 -32.07
CA LEU A 236 29.36 -10.97 -32.31
C LEU A 236 29.00 -11.14 -33.79
N GLU A 237 28.73 -10.06 -34.52
CA GLU A 237 28.52 -10.07 -35.98
C GLU A 237 29.84 -10.32 -36.73
N GLU A 238 30.93 -9.65 -36.36
CA GLU A 238 32.27 -9.91 -36.92
C GLU A 238 32.68 -11.36 -36.76
N ARG A 239 32.36 -11.98 -35.62
CA ARG A 239 32.61 -13.41 -35.39
C ARG A 239 31.85 -14.33 -36.35
N LYS A 240 30.66 -13.94 -36.85
CA LYS A 240 29.94 -14.76 -37.84
C LYS A 240 30.72 -14.85 -39.16
N VAL A 241 31.50 -13.81 -39.47
CA VAL A 241 32.32 -13.71 -40.68
C VAL A 241 33.75 -14.22 -40.45
N ASN A 242 34.27 -14.06 -39.23
CA ASN A 242 35.60 -14.53 -38.82
C ASN A 242 35.54 -15.48 -37.60
N PRO A 243 35.55 -16.80 -37.83
CA PRO A 243 35.44 -17.81 -36.77
C PRO A 243 36.58 -17.79 -35.74
N ASN A 244 37.72 -17.15 -36.05
CA ASN A 244 38.87 -17.09 -35.17
C ASN A 244 38.65 -16.17 -33.96
N ILE A 245 37.63 -15.29 -33.99
CA ILE A 245 37.30 -14.43 -32.87
C ILE A 245 36.66 -15.26 -31.75
N THR A 246 37.44 -15.54 -30.72
CA THR A 246 37.01 -16.33 -29.56
C THR A 246 36.18 -15.49 -28.57
N MET A 247 35.38 -16.16 -27.74
CA MET A 247 34.65 -15.46 -26.66
C MET A 247 35.61 -14.84 -25.62
N ASN A 248 36.83 -15.37 -25.52
CA ASN A 248 37.85 -14.85 -24.62
C ASN A 248 38.43 -13.53 -25.13
N GLU A 249 38.65 -13.40 -26.44
CA GLU A 249 39.06 -12.13 -27.05
C GLU A 249 37.98 -11.08 -26.90
N ILE A 250 36.71 -11.42 -27.15
CA ILE A 250 35.57 -10.51 -26.93
C ILE A 250 35.52 -10.03 -25.47
N ALA A 251 35.72 -10.96 -24.51
CA ALA A 251 35.75 -10.64 -23.09
C ALA A 251 36.90 -9.68 -22.74
N LYS A 252 38.10 -9.91 -23.30
CA LYS A 252 39.29 -9.06 -23.13
C LYS A 252 39.07 -7.67 -23.72
N THR A 253 38.53 -7.57 -24.93
CA THR A 253 38.24 -6.30 -25.62
C THR A 253 37.19 -5.47 -24.88
N LEU A 254 36.18 -6.11 -24.28
CA LEU A 254 35.12 -5.44 -23.53
C LEU A 254 35.47 -5.20 -22.05
N GLY A 255 36.61 -5.72 -21.55
CA GLY A 255 37.01 -5.61 -20.15
C GLY A 255 36.04 -6.30 -19.17
N ILE A 256 35.39 -7.39 -19.59
CA ILE A 256 34.41 -8.14 -18.78
C ILE A 256 34.75 -9.62 -18.71
N SER A 257 34.17 -10.34 -17.75
CA SER A 257 34.35 -11.79 -17.66
C SER A 257 33.66 -12.51 -18.82
N ARG A 258 34.22 -13.65 -19.25
CA ARG A 258 33.61 -14.53 -20.26
C ARG A 258 32.16 -14.89 -19.91
N THR A 259 31.86 -15.12 -18.63
CA THR A 259 30.51 -15.41 -18.13
C THR A 259 29.57 -14.22 -18.32
N ALA A 260 30.06 -12.99 -18.14
CA ALA A 260 29.28 -11.79 -18.40
C ALA A 260 28.98 -11.63 -19.90
N VAL A 261 29.91 -11.96 -20.79
CA VAL A 261 29.67 -11.98 -22.25
C VAL A 261 28.53 -12.92 -22.62
N TYR A 262 28.51 -14.15 -22.10
CA TYR A 262 27.42 -15.10 -22.36
C TYR A 262 26.07 -14.62 -21.82
N LYS A 263 26.05 -14.05 -20.60
CA LYS A 263 24.83 -13.46 -20.03
C LYS A 263 24.31 -12.29 -20.85
N LEU A 264 25.20 -11.48 -21.44
CA LEU A 264 24.81 -10.36 -22.30
C LEU A 264 24.35 -10.85 -23.67
N LYS A 265 25.03 -11.84 -24.27
CA LYS A 265 24.61 -12.50 -25.51
C LYS A 265 23.18 -13.04 -25.40
N ASN A 266 22.87 -13.78 -24.34
CA ASN A 266 21.53 -14.35 -24.10
C ASN A 266 20.44 -13.30 -23.81
N LYS A 267 20.81 -12.03 -23.63
CA LYS A 267 19.87 -10.91 -23.45
C LYS A 267 19.76 -10.03 -24.70
N ILE A 268 20.56 -10.31 -25.73
CA ILE A 268 20.61 -9.56 -27.00
C ILE A 268 19.95 -10.39 -28.11
N CYS A 269 20.14 -11.71 -28.10
CA CYS A 269 19.25 -12.67 -28.76
C CYS A 269 17.94 -12.78 -27.99
#